data_AF-A0AA88KLN5-F1
#
_entry.id   AF-A0AA88KLN5-F1
#
_cell.length_a   1.000
_cell.length_b   1.000
_cell.length_c   1.000
_cell.angle_alpha   90.00
_cell.angle_beta   90.00
_cell.angle_gamma   90.00
#
_symmetry.space_group_name_H-M   'P 1'
#
loop_
_entity.id
_entity.type
_entity.pdbx_description
1 polymer ?
#
loop_
_entity_poly.entity_id
_entity_poly.type
_entity_poly.pdbx_seq_one_letter_code
_entity_poly.pdbx_strand_id
1 'polypeptide(L)'
;MVELASPFRANQTLDDFKQQCLTIIKGSMANINNNSSQQTDNVLMATDGSDSANNTINEPNNSEALELDFKIIVRFHNERKAFKIKDEEDWHHVVERVAKEPQHEETIKLVECKARLKKSNNKHHKKRVVLSEGMENARENRKLSKKLKREERLKHTIEDILGKRVMKLDITGQDEDDDKEQQEEKYEKKRVKRETAAQAKNDDVPLVGEHGEGLTLPANISRIFLDGNNMFFMTQTMRDLLLKKKNKKEAEQLIIEIASRFSRASEALWNRPLNMHVCFDAANPQVMRGDIENDTFVVSSASNAGFSTADDMLVELANRQNIAGHLDSCLFVTSDNGLRQRLKEIGAKVAKSGKWMKCCYAHLCSDTTQFSMNDWMRHIVEDGSLNMD
;
A
#
# COMPACT_ATOMS: atom_id res chain seq x y z
N MET A 1 8.60 7.52 9.45
CA MET A 1 8.58 6.04 9.44
C MET A 1 9.76 5.63 8.58
N VAL A 2 10.77 4.98 9.15
CA VAL A 2 11.93 4.53 8.37
C VAL A 2 11.69 3.06 8.06
N GLU A 3 11.52 2.74 6.78
CA GLU A 3 11.30 1.37 6.30
C GLU A 3 12.65 0.82 5.84
N LEU A 4 13.19 -0.13 6.60
CA LEU A 4 14.49 -0.73 6.33
C LEU A 4 14.24 -2.12 5.78
N ALA A 5 14.06 -2.19 4.46
CA ALA A 5 13.95 -3.46 3.75
C ALA A 5 15.32 -3.81 3.16
N SER A 6 16.15 -4.52 3.92
CA SER A 6 17.30 -5.22 3.33
C SER A 6 16.99 -6.72 3.40
N PRO A 7 16.90 -7.43 2.25
CA PRO A 7 16.70 -8.86 2.28
C PRO A 7 17.88 -9.54 2.98
N PHE A 8 17.57 -10.49 3.86
CA PHE A 8 18.56 -11.34 4.51
C PHE A 8 19.33 -12.09 3.41
N ARG A 9 20.63 -11.81 3.26
CA ARG A 9 21.44 -12.46 2.22
C ARG A 9 21.74 -13.89 2.67
N ALA A 10 21.79 -14.84 1.73
CA ALA A 10 22.00 -16.26 2.02
C ALA A 10 23.28 -16.58 2.82
N ASN A 11 24.27 -15.67 2.83
CA ASN A 11 25.55 -15.84 3.53
C ASN A 11 25.67 -14.96 4.79
N GLN A 12 24.61 -14.28 5.20
CA GLN A 12 24.64 -13.38 6.35
C GLN A 12 24.36 -14.20 7.63
N THR A 13 25.23 -14.09 8.63
CA THR A 13 24.95 -14.69 9.93
C THR A 13 23.91 -13.86 10.69
N LEU A 14 23.27 -14.47 11.68
CA LEU A 14 22.33 -13.76 12.55
C LEU A 14 23.02 -12.61 13.32
N ASP A 15 24.31 -12.76 13.63
CA ASP A 15 25.13 -11.73 14.24
C ASP A 15 25.42 -10.57 13.29
N ASP A 16 25.69 -10.84 12.00
CA ASP A 16 25.85 -9.79 10.99
C ASP A 16 24.57 -8.97 10.84
N PHE A 17 23.41 -9.63 10.88
CA PHE A 17 22.11 -8.96 10.83
C PHE A 17 21.84 -8.13 12.10
N LYS A 18 22.20 -8.66 13.28
CA LYS A 18 22.16 -7.92 14.55
C LYS A 18 23.02 -6.65 14.47
N GLN A 19 24.26 -6.76 13.97
CA GLN A 19 25.15 -5.61 13.84
C GLN A 19 24.64 -4.56 12.84
N GLN A 20 24.03 -4.98 11.73
CA GLN A 20 23.38 -4.06 10.79
C GLN A 20 22.21 -3.32 11.45
N CYS A 21 21.33 -4.02 12.17
CA CYS A 21 20.21 -3.39 12.87
C CYS A 21 20.71 -2.41 13.96
N LEU A 22 21.69 -2.81 14.77
CA LEU A 22 22.29 -1.95 15.80
C LEU A 22 22.96 -0.72 15.19
N THR A 23 23.65 -0.86 14.06
CA THR A 23 24.27 0.27 13.35
C THR A 23 23.22 1.28 12.90
N ILE A 24 22.09 0.79 12.35
CA ILE A 24 21.01 1.67 11.91
C ILE A 24 20.31 2.34 13.10
N ILE A 25 20.12 1.62 14.21
CA ILE A 25 19.55 2.18 15.44
C ILE A 25 20.47 3.29 15.99
N LYS A 26 21.77 3.01 16.11
CA LYS A 26 22.77 3.99 16.58
C LYS A 26 22.85 5.21 15.67
N GLY A 27 22.85 5.01 14.35
CA GLY A 27 22.81 6.11 13.37
C GLY A 27 21.53 6.94 13.47
N SER A 28 20.38 6.30 13.70
CA SER A 28 19.10 6.99 13.90
C SER A 28 19.09 7.81 15.19
N MET A 29 19.64 7.27 16.29
CA MET A 29 19.77 8.00 17.57
C MET A 29 20.75 9.18 17.47
N ALA A 30 21.88 9.01 16.77
CA ALA A 30 22.85 10.08 16.55
C ALA A 30 22.24 11.25 15.74
N ASN A 31 21.46 10.95 14.70
CA ASN A 31 20.76 11.98 13.92
C ASN A 31 19.71 12.74 14.73
N ILE A 32 19.04 12.09 15.68
CA ILE A 32 18.08 12.75 16.59
C ILE A 32 18.81 13.72 17.52
N ASN A 33 19.95 13.31 18.10
CA ASN A 33 20.75 14.17 18.96
C ASN A 33 21.32 15.37 18.20
N ASN A 34 21.84 15.17 16.98
CA ASN A 34 22.39 16.27 16.17
C ASN A 34 21.32 17.29 15.72
N ASN A 35 20.11 16.84 15.42
CA ASN A 35 19.01 17.75 15.08
C ASN A 35 18.49 18.55 16.29
N SER A 36 18.67 18.04 17.52
CA SER A 36 18.32 18.79 18.73
C SER A 36 19.32 19.91 19.05
N SER A 37 20.58 19.76 18.62
CA SER A 37 21.66 20.75 18.86
C SER A 37 21.72 21.85 17.80
N GLN A 38 21.28 21.60 16.56
CA GLN A 38 21.28 22.64 15.51
C GLN A 38 20.15 23.67 15.64
N GLN A 39 19.19 23.45 16.55
CA GLN A 39 18.07 24.38 16.75
C GLN A 39 18.38 25.53 17.73
N THR A 40 19.53 25.53 18.40
CA THR A 40 19.89 26.54 19.41
C THR A 40 20.84 27.64 18.94
N ASP A 41 21.52 27.49 17.79
CA ASP A 41 22.67 28.36 17.46
C ASP A 41 22.41 29.43 16.38
N ASN A 42 21.14 29.67 15.99
CA ASN A 42 20.78 30.65 14.95
C ASN A 42 20.05 31.91 15.49
N VAL A 43 20.48 32.46 16.64
CA VAL A 43 20.06 33.80 17.07
C VAL A 43 21.24 34.55 17.69
N LEU A 44 22.14 35.10 16.87
CA LEU A 44 22.93 36.28 17.24
C LEU A 44 23.69 36.78 16.00
N MET A 45 23.25 37.92 15.44
CA MET A 45 24.05 38.94 14.74
C MET A 45 23.08 39.92 14.03
N ALA A 46 22.73 41.05 14.70
CA ALA A 46 22.46 42.36 14.09
C ALA A 46 22.02 43.41 15.16
N THR A 47 22.98 44.24 15.55
CA THR A 47 22.98 45.70 15.82
C THR A 47 21.75 46.47 16.34
N ASP A 48 22.05 47.23 17.40
CA ASP A 48 21.71 48.63 17.76
C ASP A 48 20.26 49.10 17.97
N GLY A 49 20.02 49.53 19.21
CA GLY A 49 19.28 50.75 19.51
C GLY A 49 18.00 50.57 20.32
N SER A 50 18.02 51.11 21.54
CA SER A 50 16.91 51.58 22.39
C SER A 50 16.56 50.76 23.65
N ASP A 51 16.60 51.49 24.76
CA ASP A 51 16.26 51.08 26.11
C ASP A 51 14.80 50.64 26.23
N SER A 52 14.59 49.39 26.62
CA SER A 52 13.37 48.97 27.30
C SER A 52 13.64 47.72 28.15
N ALA A 53 13.36 47.84 29.45
CA ALA A 53 13.52 46.77 30.43
C ALA A 53 12.51 45.66 30.15
N ASN A 54 12.99 44.54 29.59
CA ASN A 54 12.20 43.32 29.44
C ASN A 54 12.68 42.24 30.41
N ASN A 55 11.76 41.84 31.30
CA ASN A 55 11.88 40.70 32.19
C ASN A 55 12.02 39.40 31.38
N THR A 56 13.22 38.82 31.37
CA THR A 56 13.46 37.49 30.81
C THR A 56 12.94 36.42 31.78
N ILE A 57 11.72 35.93 31.53
CA ILE A 57 11.20 34.72 32.17
C ILE A 57 11.89 33.54 31.49
N ASN A 58 12.83 32.89 32.20
CA ASN A 58 13.36 31.59 31.81
C ASN A 58 12.23 30.55 31.88
N GLU A 59 11.56 30.29 30.75
CA GLU A 59 10.74 29.09 30.64
C GLU A 59 11.66 27.86 30.58
N PRO A 60 11.43 26.83 31.42
CA PRO A 60 12.17 25.59 31.31
C PRO A 60 11.84 24.94 29.96
N ASN A 61 12.87 24.71 29.15
CA ASN A 61 12.80 23.92 27.92
C ASN A 61 12.21 22.54 28.24
N ASN A 62 10.92 22.37 27.98
CA ASN A 62 10.25 21.08 27.99
C ASN A 62 10.70 20.32 26.73
N SER A 63 11.84 19.65 26.80
CA SER A 63 12.20 18.66 25.79
C SER A 63 11.17 17.52 25.86
N GLU A 64 10.28 17.46 24.86
CA GLU A 64 9.32 16.35 24.71
C GLU A 64 10.13 15.06 24.60
N ALA A 65 10.06 14.18 25.61
CA ALA A 65 10.67 12.87 25.54
C ALA A 65 10.04 12.08 24.39
N LEU A 66 10.82 11.82 23.34
CA LEU A 66 10.45 10.94 22.25
C LEU A 66 10.67 9.49 22.68
N GLU A 67 9.63 8.66 22.55
CA GLU A 67 9.73 7.22 22.82
C GLU A 67 9.90 6.49 21.48
N LEU A 68 10.98 5.73 21.35
CA LEU A 68 11.26 4.89 20.19
C LEU A 68 10.59 3.51 20.40
N ASP A 69 9.69 3.14 19.49
CA ASP A 69 9.02 1.84 19.49
C ASP A 69 9.55 1.00 18.31
N PHE A 70 10.26 -0.09 18.61
CA PHE A 70 10.83 -1.00 17.61
C PHE A 70 9.94 -2.22 17.41
N LYS A 71 9.70 -2.57 16.15
CA LYS A 71 8.97 -3.78 15.77
C LYS A 71 9.74 -4.55 14.70
N ILE A 72 10.13 -5.79 15.00
CA ILE A 72 10.61 -6.72 13.98
C ILE A 72 9.41 -7.48 13.42
N ILE A 73 9.34 -7.58 12.11
CA ILE A 73 8.40 -8.43 11.39
C ILE A 73 9.22 -9.52 10.71
N VAL A 74 9.06 -10.75 11.18
CA VAL A 74 9.70 -11.92 10.57
C VAL A 74 8.66 -12.62 9.71
N ARG A 75 9.02 -12.90 8.45
CA ARG A 75 8.15 -13.64 7.52
C ARG A 75 8.69 -15.04 7.31
N PHE A 76 7.96 -16.00 7.86
CA PHE A 76 8.18 -17.43 7.62
C PHE A 76 7.21 -17.86 6.52
N HIS A 77 7.71 -18.06 5.31
CA HIS A 77 6.90 -18.46 4.16
C HIS A 77 5.67 -17.53 3.93
N ASN A 78 4.48 -17.97 4.35
CA ASN A 78 3.21 -17.24 4.24
C ASN A 78 2.71 -16.60 5.55
N GLU A 79 3.39 -16.86 6.68
CA GLU A 79 3.04 -16.27 7.97
C GLU A 79 3.88 -15.04 8.27
N ARG A 80 3.23 -13.99 8.78
CA ARG A 80 3.89 -12.79 9.29
C ARG A 80 3.79 -12.78 10.80
N LYS A 81 4.91 -12.99 11.49
CA LYS A 81 5.01 -12.83 12.94
C LYS A 81 5.64 -11.49 13.24
N ALA A 82 5.05 -10.75 14.17
CA ALA A 82 5.53 -9.42 14.52
C ALA A 82 5.87 -9.37 16.00
N PHE A 83 7.12 -9.04 16.30
CA PHE A 83 7.69 -8.99 17.63
C PHE A 83 7.92 -7.53 18.01
N LYS A 84 7.44 -7.15 19.20
CA LYS A 84 7.69 -5.82 19.77
C LYS A 84 8.96 -5.91 20.61
N ILE A 85 9.86 -4.96 20.43
CA ILE A 85 11.15 -4.94 21.14
C ILE A 85 11.22 -3.66 21.94
N LYS A 86 11.32 -3.81 23.26
CA LYS A 86 11.44 -2.67 24.17
C LYS A 86 12.90 -2.36 24.50
N ASP A 87 13.74 -3.40 24.60
CA ASP A 87 15.13 -3.32 25.02
C ASP A 87 16.01 -4.36 24.31
N GLU A 88 17.30 -4.40 24.67
CA GLU A 88 18.27 -5.32 24.09
C GLU A 88 18.04 -6.78 24.52
N GLU A 89 17.46 -7.02 25.69
CA GLU A 89 17.13 -8.38 26.16
C GLU A 89 15.96 -8.96 25.36
N ASP A 90 14.92 -8.16 25.11
CA ASP A 90 13.80 -8.52 24.22
C ASP A 90 14.32 -8.89 22.83
N TRP A 91 15.33 -8.18 22.31
CA TRP A 91 15.95 -8.50 21.03
C TRP A 91 16.60 -9.88 21.04
N HIS A 92 17.43 -10.16 22.05
CA HIS A 92 18.07 -11.46 22.21
C HIS A 92 17.06 -12.59 22.29
N HIS A 93 15.97 -12.39 23.03
CA HIS A 93 14.93 -13.40 23.16
C HIS A 93 14.17 -13.64 21.85
N VAL A 94 13.86 -12.57 21.08
CA VAL A 94 13.23 -12.70 19.76
C VAL A 94 14.13 -13.44 18.79
N VAL A 95 15.42 -13.10 18.76
CA VAL A 95 16.41 -13.75 17.89
C VAL A 95 16.59 -15.22 18.23
N GLU A 96 16.73 -15.54 19.51
CA GLU A 96 16.86 -16.93 19.99
C GLU A 96 15.59 -17.73 19.67
N ARG A 97 14.40 -17.12 19.82
CA ARG A 97 13.14 -17.75 19.47
C ARG A 97 13.01 -18.01 17.96
N VAL A 98 13.43 -17.07 17.13
CA VAL A 98 13.47 -17.23 15.66
C VAL A 98 14.50 -18.29 15.25
N ALA A 99 15.62 -18.41 15.95
CA ALA A 99 16.67 -19.39 15.67
C ALA A 99 16.33 -20.82 16.16
N LYS A 100 15.58 -20.95 17.26
CA LYS A 100 15.15 -22.24 17.83
C LYS A 100 13.90 -22.82 17.16
N GLU A 101 13.15 -22.03 16.40
CA GLU A 101 11.99 -22.52 15.65
C GLU A 101 12.49 -23.56 14.64
N PRO A 102 12.03 -24.82 14.71
CA PRO A 102 12.64 -25.92 13.98
C PRO A 102 12.67 -25.62 12.48
N GLN A 103 13.88 -25.58 11.93
CA GLN A 103 14.12 -25.42 10.51
C GLN A 103 13.65 -26.69 9.79
N HIS A 104 12.37 -26.78 9.48
CA HIS A 104 11.83 -27.78 8.56
C HIS A 104 12.29 -27.46 7.13
N GLU A 105 13.57 -27.54 6.79
CA GLU A 105 14.14 -27.23 5.44
C GLU A 105 13.69 -25.89 4.79
N GLU A 106 12.90 -25.08 5.49
CA GLU A 106 12.17 -23.94 4.99
C GLU A 106 12.93 -22.67 5.39
N THR A 107 13.60 -22.10 4.41
CA THR A 107 14.41 -20.89 4.53
C THR A 107 13.55 -19.69 4.97
N ILE A 108 14.03 -18.97 5.99
CA ILE A 108 13.51 -17.64 6.37
C ILE A 108 13.61 -16.74 5.14
N LYS A 109 12.45 -16.33 4.57
CA LYS A 109 12.43 -15.60 3.30
C LYS A 109 12.70 -14.11 3.47
N LEU A 110 12.30 -13.51 4.60
CA LEU A 110 12.45 -12.07 4.82
C LEU A 110 12.34 -11.70 6.30
N VAL A 111 13.29 -10.90 6.78
CA VAL A 111 13.19 -10.20 8.06
C VAL A 111 13.09 -8.70 7.76
N GLU A 112 12.00 -8.08 8.20
CA GLU A 112 11.75 -6.65 8.04
C GLU A 112 11.77 -5.97 9.41
N CYS A 113 12.62 -4.96 9.60
CA CYS A 113 12.65 -4.18 10.84
C CYS A 113 11.95 -2.83 10.63
N LYS A 114 10.91 -2.54 11.42
CA LYS A 114 10.21 -1.25 11.41
C LYS A 114 10.44 -0.51 12.72
N ALA A 115 11.07 0.66 12.63
CA ALA A 115 11.19 1.60 13.75
C ALA A 115 10.14 2.71 13.65
N ARG A 116 9.40 2.97 14.73
CA ARG A 116 8.44 4.08 14.82
C ARG A 116 8.79 4.97 16.01
N LEU A 117 9.04 6.25 15.75
CA LEU A 117 9.05 7.26 16.81
C LEU A 117 7.62 7.63 17.19
N LYS A 118 7.33 7.59 18.49
CA LYS A 118 6.08 8.11 19.06
C LYS A 118 6.41 9.27 20.01
N LYS A 119 5.65 10.35 19.92
CA LYS A 119 5.70 11.40 20.93
C LYS A 119 5.05 10.88 22.21
N SER A 120 5.74 10.99 23.35
CA SER A 120 5.14 10.60 24.63
C SER A 120 4.03 11.59 24.99
N ASN A 121 2.79 11.10 25.12
CA ASN A 121 1.66 11.91 25.57
C ASN A 121 1.65 11.98 27.10
N ASN A 122 2.67 12.61 27.69
CA ASN A 122 2.70 12.84 29.14
C ASN A 122 1.90 14.10 29.50
N LYS A 123 0.57 13.97 29.55
CA LYS A 123 -0.31 14.93 30.22
C LYS A 123 -0.38 14.55 31.70
N HIS A 124 0.34 15.21 32.61
CA HIS A 124 -0.15 15.36 34.00
C HIS A 124 0.45 16.53 34.80
N HIS A 125 -0.48 17.23 35.47
CA HIS A 125 -0.40 17.87 36.79
C HIS A 125 0.54 19.05 37.05
N LYS A 126 0.00 20.27 36.85
CA LYS A 126 0.40 21.47 37.61
C LYS A 126 0.02 21.30 39.09
N LYS A 127 1.00 21.03 39.96
CA LYS A 127 0.89 21.23 41.41
C LYS A 127 0.92 22.74 41.70
N ARG A 128 -0.18 23.27 42.23
CA ARG A 128 -0.27 24.67 42.67
C ARG A 128 0.01 24.73 44.18
N VAL A 129 1.15 25.30 44.54
CA VAL A 129 1.50 25.67 45.91
C VAL A 129 0.76 26.97 46.25
N VAL A 130 -0.01 26.99 47.34
CA VAL A 130 -0.51 28.23 47.95
C VAL A 130 -0.36 28.09 49.47
N LEU A 131 0.48 28.95 50.04
CA LEU A 131 0.52 29.31 51.45
C LEU A 131 -0.49 30.43 51.69
N SER A 132 -1.36 30.27 52.69
CA SER A 132 -1.56 31.22 53.80
C SER A 132 -2.75 30.78 54.67
N GLU A 133 -2.53 30.90 55.98
CA GLU A 133 -3.43 30.54 57.07
C GLU A 133 -4.62 31.51 57.12
N GLY A 134 -5.84 30.99 57.31
CA GLY A 134 -7.04 31.83 57.47
C GLY A 134 -8.37 31.26 56.95
N MET A 135 -8.43 30.02 56.46
CA MET A 135 -9.67 29.44 55.88
C MET A 135 -10.04 28.06 56.42
N GLU A 136 -9.73 27.69 57.66
CA GLU A 136 -10.04 26.34 58.17
C GLU A 136 -11.56 26.09 58.31
N ASN A 137 -12.34 27.05 58.80
CA ASN A 137 -13.77 26.84 59.03
C ASN A 137 -14.62 26.80 57.74
N ALA A 138 -14.23 27.53 56.69
CA ALA A 138 -14.89 27.45 55.38
C ALA A 138 -14.54 26.16 54.63
N ARG A 139 -13.39 25.55 54.94
CA ARG A 139 -12.88 24.34 54.29
C ARG A 139 -13.56 23.08 54.84
N GLU A 140 -13.92 23.04 56.11
CA GLU A 140 -14.65 21.91 56.70
C GLU A 140 -16.10 21.81 56.20
N ASN A 141 -16.83 22.93 56.16
CA ASN A 141 -18.19 22.95 55.61
C ASN A 141 -18.21 22.59 54.10
N ARG A 142 -17.19 23.01 53.34
CA ARG A 142 -17.05 22.62 51.93
C ARG A 142 -16.62 21.16 51.75
N LYS A 143 -15.88 20.57 52.70
CA LYS A 143 -15.55 19.13 52.72
C LYS A 143 -16.80 18.30 53.02
N LEU A 144 -17.64 18.70 53.96
CA LEU A 144 -18.86 17.99 54.33
C LEU A 144 -19.89 17.98 53.18
N SER A 145 -20.12 19.15 52.57
CA SER A 145 -21.00 19.28 51.38
C SER A 145 -20.50 18.44 50.19
N LYS A 146 -19.18 18.38 49.97
CA LYS A 146 -18.59 17.53 48.93
C LYS A 146 -18.71 16.04 49.25
N LYS A 147 -18.65 15.64 50.53
CA LYS A 147 -18.82 14.24 50.95
C LYS A 147 -20.26 13.76 50.73
N LEU A 148 -21.24 14.56 51.13
CA LEU A 148 -22.67 14.30 50.89
C LEU A 148 -23.00 14.16 49.40
N LYS A 149 -22.55 15.11 48.55
CA LYS A 149 -22.74 15.02 47.09
C LYS A 149 -22.05 13.81 46.46
N ARG A 150 -21.00 13.27 47.09
CA ARG A 150 -20.27 12.09 46.59
C ARG A 150 -21.00 10.81 46.96
N GLU A 151 -21.58 10.72 48.16
CA GLU A 151 -22.42 9.60 48.58
C GLU A 151 -23.72 9.53 47.76
N GLU A 152 -24.34 10.66 47.48
CA GLU A 152 -25.56 10.75 46.67
C GLU A 152 -25.31 10.31 45.21
N ARG A 153 -24.18 10.71 44.63
CA ARG A 153 -23.72 10.21 43.32
C ARG A 153 -23.40 8.71 43.35
N LEU A 154 -22.83 8.21 44.45
CA LEU A 154 -22.53 6.78 44.57
C LEU A 154 -23.82 5.95 44.62
N LYS A 155 -24.83 6.41 45.37
CA LYS A 155 -26.16 5.77 45.42
C LYS A 155 -26.81 5.73 44.05
N HIS A 156 -26.83 6.86 43.33
CA HIS A 156 -27.38 6.90 41.97
C HIS A 156 -26.61 5.99 41.01
N THR A 157 -25.28 5.87 41.15
CA THR A 157 -24.48 4.97 40.31
C THR A 157 -24.78 3.50 40.62
N ILE A 158 -25.00 3.16 41.89
CA ILE A 158 -25.36 1.79 42.32
C ILE A 158 -26.77 1.44 41.82
N GLU A 159 -27.73 2.35 41.88
CA GLU A 159 -29.08 2.16 41.31
C GLU A 159 -29.04 2.00 39.79
N ASP A 160 -28.21 2.77 39.09
CA ASP A 160 -28.01 2.64 37.64
C ASP A 160 -27.40 1.27 37.26
N ILE A 161 -26.43 0.80 38.05
CA ILE A 161 -25.78 -0.51 37.83
C ILE A 161 -26.75 -1.65 38.14
N LEU A 162 -27.55 -1.53 39.20
CA LEU A 162 -28.55 -2.54 39.56
C LEU A 162 -29.70 -2.56 38.54
N GLY A 163 -30.20 -1.42 38.09
CA GLY A 163 -31.21 -1.32 37.03
C GLY A 163 -30.74 -1.92 35.70
N LYS A 164 -29.49 -1.65 35.31
CA LYS A 164 -28.87 -2.23 34.10
C LYS A 164 -28.60 -3.74 34.23
N ARG A 165 -28.42 -4.28 35.43
CA ARG A 165 -28.30 -5.73 35.66
C ARG A 165 -29.64 -6.45 35.63
N VAL A 166 -30.71 -5.83 36.11
CA VAL A 166 -32.05 -6.42 36.05
C VAL A 166 -32.57 -6.47 34.60
N MET A 167 -32.31 -5.44 33.78
CA MET A 167 -32.68 -5.48 32.35
C MET A 167 -31.83 -6.44 31.50
N LYS A 168 -30.63 -6.81 31.94
CA LYS A 168 -29.76 -7.75 31.21
C LYS A 168 -30.08 -9.23 31.45
N LEU A 169 -30.94 -9.56 32.41
CA LEU A 169 -31.30 -10.94 32.71
C LEU A 169 -32.56 -11.41 31.95
N ASP A 170 -33.31 -10.50 31.33
CA ASP A 170 -34.52 -10.82 30.54
C ASP A 170 -34.31 -10.82 29.01
N ILE A 171 -33.12 -10.42 28.51
CA ILE A 171 -32.83 -10.32 27.05
C ILE A 171 -31.82 -11.40 26.59
N THR A 172 -31.26 -12.19 27.51
CA THR A 172 -30.20 -13.18 27.23
C THR A 172 -30.66 -14.50 26.57
N GLY A 173 -31.89 -14.58 26.04
CA GLY A 173 -32.44 -15.81 25.46
C GLY A 173 -32.62 -15.82 23.95
N GLN A 174 -32.66 -14.66 23.28
CA GLN A 174 -32.95 -14.57 21.83
C GLN A 174 -31.85 -13.88 21.01
N ASP A 175 -30.98 -13.08 21.62
CA ASP A 175 -29.91 -12.38 20.88
C ASP A 175 -28.66 -13.26 20.60
N GLU A 176 -28.49 -14.42 21.27
CA GLU A 176 -27.30 -15.27 21.06
C GLU A 176 -27.35 -16.10 19.76
N ASP A 177 -28.55 -16.40 19.24
CA ASP A 177 -28.70 -17.18 18.01
C ASP A 177 -28.57 -16.29 16.76
N ASP A 178 -29.09 -15.06 16.79
CA ASP A 178 -28.92 -14.08 15.70
C ASP A 178 -27.45 -13.65 15.52
N ASP A 179 -26.70 -13.49 16.62
CA ASP A 179 -25.26 -13.16 16.56
C ASP A 179 -24.43 -14.33 15.99
N LYS A 180 -24.82 -15.59 16.27
CA LYS A 180 -24.16 -16.77 15.68
C LYS A 180 -24.44 -16.90 14.19
N GLU A 181 -25.68 -16.69 13.76
CA GLU A 181 -26.06 -16.78 12.34
C GLU A 181 -25.34 -15.69 11.51
N GLN A 182 -25.28 -14.45 12.01
CA GLN A 182 -24.51 -13.39 11.37
C GLN A 182 -23.01 -13.68 11.32
N GLN A 183 -22.47 -14.31 12.35
CA GLN A 183 -21.07 -14.70 12.40
C GLN A 183 -20.78 -15.80 11.37
N GLU A 184 -21.61 -16.84 11.28
CA GLU A 184 -21.49 -17.91 10.29
C GLU A 184 -21.62 -17.39 8.85
N GLU A 185 -22.60 -16.52 8.55
CA GLU A 185 -22.77 -15.95 7.21
C GLU A 185 -21.54 -15.12 6.79
N LYS A 186 -20.93 -14.40 7.74
CA LYS A 186 -19.69 -13.64 7.52
C LYS A 186 -18.48 -14.55 7.29
N TYR A 187 -18.39 -15.67 8.00
CA TYR A 187 -17.34 -16.67 7.79
C TYR A 187 -17.49 -17.35 6.42
N GLU A 188 -18.70 -17.73 6.03
CA GLU A 188 -18.96 -18.37 4.74
C GLU A 188 -18.68 -17.41 3.58
N LYS A 189 -19.17 -16.16 3.65
CA LYS A 189 -18.82 -15.11 2.66
C LYS A 189 -17.31 -14.91 2.54
N LYS A 190 -16.56 -15.02 3.64
CA LYS A 190 -15.10 -14.89 3.64
C LYS A 190 -14.42 -16.13 3.06
N ARG A 191 -14.98 -17.34 3.28
CA ARG A 191 -14.49 -18.60 2.71
C ARG A 191 -14.68 -18.61 1.20
N VAL A 192 -15.90 -18.36 0.72
CA VAL A 192 -16.22 -18.28 -0.72
C VAL A 192 -15.34 -17.24 -1.42
N LYS A 193 -15.15 -16.05 -0.83
CA LYS A 193 -14.21 -15.03 -1.37
C LYS A 193 -12.76 -15.50 -1.44
N ARG A 194 -12.29 -16.30 -0.49
CA ARG A 194 -10.93 -16.86 -0.52
C ARG A 194 -10.79 -17.94 -1.58
N GLU A 195 -11.77 -18.82 -1.71
CA GLU A 195 -11.78 -19.90 -2.70
C GLU A 195 -11.84 -19.36 -4.12
N THR A 196 -12.77 -18.46 -4.42
CA THR A 196 -12.84 -17.74 -5.71
C THR A 196 -11.55 -16.98 -6.03
N ALA A 197 -10.94 -16.32 -5.04
CA ALA A 197 -9.66 -15.64 -5.24
C ALA A 197 -8.47 -16.60 -5.47
N ALA A 198 -8.50 -17.80 -4.88
CA ALA A 198 -7.49 -18.83 -5.09
C ALA A 198 -7.64 -19.46 -6.48
N GLN A 199 -8.87 -19.79 -6.88
CA GLN A 199 -9.19 -20.33 -8.21
C GLN A 199 -8.81 -19.32 -9.30
N ALA A 200 -9.16 -18.04 -9.11
CA ALA A 200 -8.80 -16.97 -10.03
C ALA A 200 -7.29 -16.71 -10.17
N LYS A 201 -6.42 -17.27 -9.32
CA LYS A 201 -4.96 -17.18 -9.47
C LYS A 201 -4.39 -18.24 -10.40
N ASN A 202 -5.03 -19.40 -10.52
CA ASN A 202 -4.49 -20.52 -11.30
C ASN A 202 -4.77 -20.38 -12.80
N ASP A 203 -5.82 -19.67 -13.19
CA ASP A 203 -6.17 -19.53 -14.62
C ASP A 203 -5.62 -18.28 -15.30
N ASP A 204 -4.76 -17.51 -14.63
CA ASP A 204 -4.07 -16.39 -15.27
C ASP A 204 -2.87 -16.89 -16.07
N VAL A 205 -2.68 -16.37 -17.28
CA VAL A 205 -1.48 -16.66 -18.07
C VAL A 205 -0.25 -16.07 -17.35
N PRO A 206 0.77 -16.89 -17.01
CA PRO A 206 1.97 -16.39 -16.37
C PRO A 206 2.82 -15.62 -17.39
N LEU A 207 3.00 -14.32 -17.15
CA LEU A 207 3.84 -13.44 -17.99
C LEU A 207 5.16 -13.02 -17.33
N VAL A 208 5.32 -13.31 -16.04
CA VAL A 208 6.47 -12.90 -15.24
C VAL A 208 6.81 -14.04 -14.29
N GLY A 209 8.08 -14.42 -14.25
CA GLY A 209 8.60 -15.48 -13.40
C GLY A 209 8.58 -15.11 -11.92
N GLU A 210 9.05 -16.02 -11.08
CA GLU A 210 9.00 -15.86 -9.63
C GLU A 210 9.90 -14.70 -9.14
N HIS A 211 10.97 -14.40 -9.87
CA HIS A 211 11.94 -13.36 -9.52
C HIS A 211 11.73 -12.04 -10.27
N GLY A 212 10.63 -11.91 -11.02
CA GLY A 212 10.29 -10.68 -11.74
C GLY A 212 10.84 -10.60 -13.17
N GLU A 213 11.53 -11.63 -13.63
CA GLU A 213 11.97 -11.81 -15.01
C GLU A 213 10.76 -11.90 -15.95
N GLY A 214 10.84 -11.20 -17.08
CA GLY A 214 9.82 -11.29 -18.12
C GLY A 214 9.81 -12.69 -18.71
N LEU A 215 8.67 -13.39 -18.63
CA LEU A 215 8.52 -14.64 -19.35
C LEU A 215 8.25 -14.37 -20.82
N THR A 216 8.58 -15.36 -21.65
CA THR A 216 8.18 -15.39 -23.05
C THR A 216 6.66 -15.53 -23.13
N LEU A 217 6.02 -14.74 -23.99
CA LEU A 217 4.60 -14.94 -24.31
C LEU A 217 4.38 -16.34 -24.87
N PRO A 218 3.29 -17.05 -24.50
CA PRO A 218 3.00 -18.36 -25.05
C PRO A 218 2.95 -18.34 -26.59
N ALA A 219 3.51 -19.35 -27.23
CA ALA A 219 3.76 -19.39 -28.68
C ALA A 219 2.49 -19.38 -29.56
N ASN A 220 1.33 -19.66 -28.98
CA ASN A 220 0.03 -19.56 -29.64
C ASN A 220 -0.57 -18.15 -29.62
N ILE A 221 -0.13 -17.26 -28.73
CA ILE A 221 -0.70 -15.91 -28.63
C ILE A 221 -0.16 -15.02 -29.75
N SER A 222 -1.03 -14.58 -30.65
CA SER A 222 -0.71 -13.63 -31.73
C SER A 222 -1.50 -12.32 -31.64
N ARG A 223 -2.51 -12.25 -30.76
CA ARG A 223 -3.32 -11.05 -30.54
C ARG A 223 -3.45 -10.72 -29.06
N ILE A 224 -3.26 -9.45 -28.70
CA ILE A 224 -3.38 -8.95 -27.33
C ILE A 224 -4.41 -7.82 -27.28
N PHE A 225 -5.40 -7.96 -26.42
CA PHE A 225 -6.41 -6.94 -26.14
C PHE A 225 -6.16 -6.32 -24.77
N LEU A 226 -6.00 -5.00 -24.69
CA LEU A 226 -5.75 -4.28 -23.45
C LEU A 226 -6.98 -3.49 -23.00
N ASP A 227 -7.34 -3.64 -21.74
CA ASP A 227 -8.25 -2.74 -21.02
C ASP A 227 -7.47 -1.48 -20.59
N GLY A 228 -7.50 -0.45 -21.44
CA GLY A 228 -6.74 0.79 -21.26
C GLY A 228 -7.13 1.56 -19.99
N ASN A 229 -8.38 1.46 -19.54
CA ASN A 229 -8.82 2.13 -18.32
C ASN A 229 -8.21 1.51 -17.07
N ASN A 230 -8.12 0.18 -17.04
CA ASN A 230 -7.46 -0.51 -15.94
C ASN A 230 -5.96 -0.19 -15.88
N MET A 231 -5.33 0.04 -17.04
CA MET A 231 -3.90 0.36 -17.13
C MET A 231 -3.51 1.65 -16.37
N PHE A 232 -4.42 2.62 -16.20
CA PHE A 232 -4.12 3.89 -15.53
C PHE A 232 -3.63 3.74 -14.09
N PHE A 233 -3.96 2.63 -13.43
CA PHE A 233 -3.66 2.45 -12.01
C PHE A 233 -2.46 1.53 -11.75
N MET A 234 -1.75 1.11 -12.80
CA MET A 234 -0.70 0.08 -12.69
C MET A 234 0.58 0.58 -12.04
N THR A 235 0.99 1.82 -12.33
CA THR A 235 2.25 2.39 -11.83
C THR A 235 2.01 3.74 -11.17
N GLN A 236 2.99 4.20 -10.39
CA GLN A 236 2.87 5.51 -9.74
C GLN A 236 2.92 6.62 -10.79
N THR A 237 3.73 6.48 -11.83
CA THR A 237 3.79 7.43 -12.95
C THR A 237 2.43 7.60 -13.61
N MET A 238 1.74 6.51 -13.95
CA MET A 238 0.39 6.56 -14.55
C MET A 238 -0.64 7.22 -13.62
N ARG A 239 -0.62 6.86 -12.34
CA ARG A 239 -1.51 7.48 -11.33
C ARG A 239 -1.21 8.97 -11.13
N ASP A 240 0.05 9.37 -11.20
CA ASP A 240 0.46 10.77 -11.06
C ASP A 240 0.02 11.59 -12.27
N LEU A 241 0.14 11.06 -13.49
CA LEU A 241 -0.41 11.69 -14.70
C LEU A 241 -1.93 11.88 -14.58
N LEU A 242 -2.66 10.83 -14.19
CA LEU A 242 -4.12 10.87 -14.15
C LEU A 242 -4.66 11.72 -12.99
N LEU A 243 -4.14 11.54 -11.76
CA LEU A 243 -4.74 12.10 -10.55
C LEU A 243 -4.09 13.42 -10.11
N LYS A 244 -2.76 13.51 -10.19
CA LYS A 244 -2.03 14.72 -9.74
C LYS A 244 -1.96 15.77 -10.84
N LYS A 245 -1.52 15.38 -12.04
CA LYS A 245 -1.43 16.29 -13.19
C LYS A 245 -2.77 16.49 -13.91
N LYS A 246 -3.75 15.61 -13.67
CA LYS A 246 -5.05 15.58 -14.39
C LYS A 246 -4.90 15.51 -15.91
N ASN A 247 -3.83 14.87 -16.38
CA ASN A 247 -3.51 14.76 -17.80
C ASN A 247 -3.86 13.36 -18.33
N LYS A 248 -5.16 13.11 -18.53
CA LYS A 248 -5.65 11.82 -19.06
C LYS A 248 -5.08 11.53 -20.45
N LYS A 249 -4.95 12.55 -21.31
CA LYS A 249 -4.43 12.41 -22.68
C LYS A 249 -3.01 11.86 -22.67
N GLU A 250 -2.13 12.43 -21.85
CA GLU A 250 -0.74 11.97 -21.73
C GLU A 250 -0.66 10.55 -21.15
N ALA A 251 -1.54 10.19 -20.21
CA ALA A 251 -1.63 8.82 -19.69
C ALA A 251 -2.10 7.82 -20.76
N GLU A 252 -3.12 8.16 -21.56
CA GLU A 252 -3.57 7.34 -22.70
C GLU A 252 -2.44 7.15 -23.71
N GLN A 253 -1.76 8.24 -24.09
CA GLN A 253 -0.66 8.19 -25.04
C GLN A 253 0.50 7.33 -24.51
N LEU A 254 0.83 7.42 -23.22
CA LEU A 254 1.88 6.57 -22.62
C LEU A 254 1.54 5.07 -22.69
N ILE A 255 0.27 4.68 -22.46
CA ILE A 255 -0.17 3.28 -22.61
C ILE A 255 0.02 2.83 -24.05
N ILE A 256 -0.39 3.66 -24.99
CA ILE A 256 -0.33 3.36 -26.43
C ILE A 256 1.10 3.27 -26.91
N GLU A 257 1.97 4.17 -26.48
CA GLU A 257 3.38 4.16 -26.83
C GLU A 257 4.06 2.87 -26.32
N ILE A 258 3.79 2.48 -25.08
CA ILE A 258 4.32 1.22 -24.52
C ILE A 258 3.80 0.02 -25.29
N ALA A 259 2.49 -0.04 -25.58
CA ALA A 259 1.90 -1.13 -26.33
C ALA A 259 2.44 -1.20 -27.78
N SER A 260 2.60 -0.05 -28.44
CA SER A 260 3.16 0.06 -29.78
C SER A 260 4.60 -0.40 -29.83
N ARG A 261 5.46 0.06 -28.90
CA ARG A 261 6.85 -0.42 -28.77
C ARG A 261 6.91 -1.92 -28.53
N PHE A 262 6.02 -2.45 -27.70
CA PHE A 262 5.94 -3.89 -27.43
C PHE A 262 5.54 -4.71 -28.67
N SER A 263 4.54 -4.24 -29.42
CA SER A 263 4.13 -4.84 -30.70
C SER A 263 5.28 -4.82 -31.72
N ARG A 264 5.98 -3.70 -31.89
CA ARG A 264 7.13 -3.60 -32.82
C ARG A 264 8.30 -4.48 -32.41
N ALA A 265 8.60 -4.57 -31.11
CA ALA A 265 9.68 -5.42 -30.61
C ALA A 265 9.37 -6.92 -30.74
N SER A 266 8.10 -7.30 -30.89
CA SER A 266 7.67 -8.70 -30.86
C SER A 266 8.31 -9.59 -31.93
N GLU A 267 8.55 -9.04 -33.13
CA GLU A 267 9.19 -9.78 -34.21
C GLU A 267 10.65 -10.10 -33.88
N ALA A 268 11.39 -9.13 -33.33
CA ALA A 268 12.77 -9.36 -32.89
C ALA A 268 12.85 -10.28 -31.65
N LEU A 269 11.91 -10.16 -30.72
CA LEU A 269 11.92 -10.91 -29.46
C LEU A 269 11.45 -12.37 -29.64
N TRP A 270 10.47 -12.60 -30.51
CA TRP A 270 9.78 -13.90 -30.62
C TRP A 270 9.63 -14.41 -32.05
N ASN A 271 10.26 -13.77 -33.02
CA ASN A 271 10.21 -14.14 -34.44
C ASN A 271 8.76 -14.26 -34.98
N ARG A 272 7.88 -13.37 -34.50
CA ARG A 272 6.48 -13.30 -34.93
C ARG A 272 5.88 -11.92 -34.65
N PRO A 273 4.98 -11.43 -35.52
CA PRO A 273 4.25 -10.20 -35.26
C PRO A 273 3.16 -10.42 -34.19
N LEU A 274 2.95 -9.41 -33.34
CA LEU A 274 1.83 -9.36 -32.40
C LEU A 274 0.85 -8.25 -32.76
N ASN A 275 -0.41 -8.64 -32.94
CA ASN A 275 -1.51 -7.72 -33.14
C ASN A 275 -1.98 -7.20 -31.78
N MET A 276 -1.94 -5.88 -31.58
CA MET A 276 -2.35 -5.27 -30.31
C MET A 276 -3.57 -4.38 -30.49
N HIS A 277 -4.51 -4.45 -29.54
CA HIS A 277 -5.72 -3.65 -29.54
C HIS A 277 -5.95 -3.04 -28.16
N VAL A 278 -5.84 -1.72 -28.05
CA VAL A 278 -6.07 -0.97 -26.81
C VAL A 278 -7.48 -0.40 -26.80
N CYS A 279 -8.28 -0.74 -25.79
CA CYS A 279 -9.66 -0.30 -25.64
C CYS A 279 -9.80 0.67 -24.45
N PHE A 280 -10.38 1.84 -24.68
CA PHE A 280 -10.74 2.82 -23.63
C PHE A 280 -12.25 3.06 -23.63
N ASP A 281 -12.85 3.46 -22.50
CA ASP A 281 -14.28 3.82 -22.48
C ASP A 281 -14.56 4.98 -23.43
N ALA A 282 -13.76 6.03 -23.28
CA ALA A 282 -13.75 7.22 -24.11
C ALA A 282 -12.29 7.59 -24.37
N ALA A 283 -11.80 7.32 -25.58
CA ALA A 283 -10.46 7.72 -26.01
C ALA A 283 -10.50 9.13 -26.61
N ASN A 284 -9.40 9.87 -26.47
CA ASN A 284 -9.26 11.14 -27.17
C ASN A 284 -9.19 10.90 -28.71
N PRO A 285 -9.96 11.61 -29.55
CA PRO A 285 -9.95 11.42 -31.00
C PRO A 285 -8.56 11.51 -31.66
N GLN A 286 -7.67 12.34 -31.12
CA GLN A 286 -6.29 12.49 -31.63
C GLN A 286 -5.45 11.21 -31.47
N VAL A 287 -5.79 10.41 -30.46
CA VAL A 287 -5.06 9.19 -30.08
C VAL A 287 -5.46 8.00 -30.97
N MET A 288 -6.55 8.13 -31.74
CA MET A 288 -7.04 7.06 -32.63
C MET A 288 -6.30 6.96 -33.97
N ARG A 289 -5.39 7.91 -34.28
CA ARG A 289 -4.56 7.88 -35.49
C ARG A 289 -3.24 7.16 -35.21
N GLY A 290 -3.28 5.84 -35.02
CA GLY A 290 -2.09 5.03 -35.30
C GLY A 290 -1.85 5.03 -36.81
N ASP A 291 -0.59 5.12 -37.25
CA ASP A 291 -0.24 4.98 -38.67
C ASP A 291 -0.89 3.71 -39.25
N ILE A 292 -1.91 3.91 -40.08
CA ILE A 292 -2.81 2.88 -40.64
C ILE A 292 -2.05 1.94 -41.60
N GLU A 293 -0.77 2.20 -41.87
CA GLU A 293 0.00 1.42 -42.85
C GLU A 293 0.39 0.02 -42.35
N ASN A 294 0.34 -0.25 -41.04
CA ASN A 294 0.55 -1.58 -40.49
C ASN A 294 -0.62 -1.99 -39.57
N ASP A 295 -1.47 -2.89 -40.08
CA ASP A 295 -2.71 -3.44 -39.48
C ASP A 295 -2.53 -4.16 -38.11
N THR A 296 -1.34 -4.07 -37.51
CA THR A 296 -0.94 -4.81 -36.30
C THR A 296 -1.21 -4.04 -35.01
N PHE A 297 -1.66 -2.78 -35.07
CA PHE A 297 -1.91 -1.98 -33.87
C PHE A 297 -3.19 -1.15 -33.99
N VAL A 298 -4.13 -1.36 -33.06
CA VAL A 298 -5.45 -0.72 -33.06
C VAL A 298 -5.70 -0.04 -31.72
N VAL A 299 -6.27 1.16 -31.76
CA VAL A 299 -6.79 1.86 -30.58
C VAL A 299 -8.28 2.09 -30.79
N SER A 300 -9.10 1.81 -29.79
CA SER A 300 -10.55 1.97 -29.88
C SER A 300 -11.15 2.66 -28.67
N SER A 301 -12.23 3.39 -28.94
CA SER A 301 -13.09 4.01 -27.94
C SER A 301 -14.41 3.26 -27.91
N ALA A 302 -14.76 2.69 -26.75
CA ALA A 302 -15.98 1.93 -26.55
C ALA A 302 -17.22 2.78 -26.89
N SER A 303 -17.25 4.02 -26.40
CA SER A 303 -18.32 4.99 -26.68
C SER A 303 -18.53 5.24 -28.18
N ASN A 304 -17.46 5.40 -28.96
CA ASN A 304 -17.53 5.65 -30.40
C ASN A 304 -17.99 4.40 -31.17
N ALA A 305 -17.74 3.21 -30.61
CA ALA A 305 -18.18 1.94 -31.16
C ALA A 305 -19.58 1.51 -30.67
N GLY A 306 -20.27 2.36 -29.91
CA GLY A 306 -21.64 2.11 -29.43
C GLY A 306 -21.74 1.26 -28.16
N PHE A 307 -20.63 1.03 -27.46
CA PHE A 307 -20.61 0.32 -26.18
C PHE A 307 -20.66 1.30 -25.01
N SER A 308 -21.29 0.89 -23.91
CA SER A 308 -21.33 1.69 -22.68
C SER A 308 -19.97 1.75 -21.99
N THR A 309 -19.19 0.66 -22.05
CA THR A 309 -17.89 0.53 -21.40
C THR A 309 -16.91 -0.26 -22.29
N ALA A 310 -15.60 -0.05 -22.11
CA ALA A 310 -14.52 -0.83 -22.72
C ALA A 310 -14.62 -2.30 -22.34
N ASP A 311 -15.08 -2.54 -21.12
CA ASP A 311 -15.48 -3.82 -20.57
C ASP A 311 -16.43 -4.60 -21.50
N ASP A 312 -17.53 -3.97 -21.92
CA ASP A 312 -18.51 -4.59 -22.84
C ASP A 312 -17.93 -4.78 -24.24
N MET A 313 -17.12 -3.83 -24.72
CA MET A 313 -16.42 -3.94 -25.99
C MET A 313 -15.44 -5.13 -26.01
N LEU A 314 -14.69 -5.35 -24.92
CA LEU A 314 -13.73 -6.44 -24.81
C LEU A 314 -14.42 -7.81 -24.76
N VAL A 315 -15.56 -7.92 -24.07
CA VAL A 315 -16.39 -9.13 -24.06
C VAL A 315 -16.91 -9.43 -25.46
N GLU A 316 -17.41 -8.42 -26.18
CA GLU A 316 -17.88 -8.58 -27.56
C GLU A 316 -16.74 -8.98 -28.50
N LEU A 317 -15.56 -8.38 -28.36
CA LEU A 317 -14.36 -8.78 -29.13
C LEU A 317 -13.98 -10.25 -28.84
N ALA A 318 -14.02 -10.69 -27.58
CA ALA A 318 -13.77 -12.09 -27.23
C ALA A 318 -14.78 -13.03 -27.90
N ASN A 319 -16.08 -12.71 -27.87
CA ASN A 319 -17.10 -13.49 -28.55
C ASN A 319 -16.86 -13.59 -30.06
N ARG A 320 -16.51 -12.47 -30.72
CA ARG A 320 -16.18 -12.48 -32.15
C ARG A 320 -14.98 -13.37 -32.46
N GLN A 321 -13.93 -13.32 -31.64
CA GLN A 321 -12.76 -14.19 -31.81
C GLN A 321 -13.08 -15.66 -31.54
N ASN A 322 -14.01 -15.93 -30.61
CA ASN A 322 -14.51 -17.28 -30.36
C ASN A 322 -15.26 -17.85 -31.57
N ILE A 323 -16.19 -17.08 -32.13
CA ILE A 323 -16.95 -17.45 -33.34
C ILE A 323 -16.01 -17.65 -34.53
N ALA A 324 -14.96 -16.84 -34.64
CA ALA A 324 -13.95 -16.96 -35.69
C ALA A 324 -12.93 -18.11 -35.48
N GLY A 325 -12.99 -18.83 -34.36
CA GLY A 325 -12.02 -19.91 -34.06
C GLY A 325 -10.61 -19.42 -33.75
N HIS A 326 -10.46 -18.17 -33.30
CA HIS A 326 -9.18 -17.52 -33.00
C HIS A 326 -9.01 -17.16 -31.52
N LEU A 327 -9.96 -17.52 -30.65
CA LEU A 327 -9.89 -17.18 -29.22
C LEU A 327 -8.62 -17.72 -28.56
N ASP A 328 -8.16 -18.90 -28.98
CA ASP A 328 -6.95 -19.52 -28.44
C ASP A 328 -5.67 -18.74 -28.70
N SER A 329 -5.63 -17.91 -29.73
CA SER A 329 -4.48 -17.04 -30.03
C SER A 329 -4.61 -15.64 -29.44
N CYS A 330 -5.65 -15.40 -28.65
CA CYS A 330 -5.94 -14.11 -28.03
C CYS A 330 -5.56 -14.11 -26.55
N LEU A 331 -4.96 -13.01 -26.09
CA LEU A 331 -4.72 -12.70 -24.68
C LEU A 331 -5.41 -11.39 -24.31
N PHE A 332 -6.25 -11.43 -23.29
CA PHE A 332 -6.90 -10.25 -22.74
C PHE A 332 -6.16 -9.78 -21.50
N VAL A 333 -5.96 -8.47 -21.36
CA VAL A 333 -5.20 -7.89 -20.26
C VAL A 333 -6.07 -6.92 -19.48
N THR A 334 -6.43 -7.29 -18.26
CA THR A 334 -7.19 -6.46 -17.32
C THR A 334 -6.91 -6.90 -15.87
N SER A 335 -7.02 -6.00 -14.91
CA SER A 335 -7.05 -6.34 -13.48
C SER A 335 -8.45 -6.26 -12.88
N ASP A 336 -9.48 -5.93 -13.67
CA ASP A 336 -10.87 -5.92 -13.21
C ASP A 336 -11.37 -7.36 -13.03
N ASN A 337 -11.86 -7.68 -11.83
CA ASN A 337 -12.27 -9.06 -11.54
C ASN A 337 -13.59 -9.45 -12.23
N GLY A 338 -14.50 -8.49 -12.43
CA GLY A 338 -15.76 -8.73 -13.12
C GLY A 338 -15.54 -9.00 -14.60
N LEU A 339 -14.75 -8.17 -15.28
CA LEU A 339 -14.35 -8.41 -16.67
C LEU A 339 -13.58 -9.72 -16.82
N ARG A 340 -12.62 -10.01 -15.94
CA ARG A 340 -11.87 -11.28 -15.96
C ARG A 340 -12.80 -12.48 -15.89
N GLN A 341 -13.81 -12.45 -15.03
CA GLN A 341 -14.79 -13.53 -14.92
C GLN A 341 -15.58 -13.69 -16.22
N ARG A 342 -16.14 -12.60 -16.76
CA ARG A 342 -16.90 -12.64 -18.03
C ARG A 342 -16.08 -13.16 -19.20
N LEU A 343 -14.81 -12.76 -19.30
CA LEU A 343 -13.90 -13.25 -20.35
C LEU A 343 -13.58 -14.75 -20.18
N LYS A 344 -13.40 -15.22 -18.94
CA LYS A 344 -13.16 -16.63 -18.65
C LYS A 344 -14.38 -17.51 -18.95
N GLU A 345 -15.59 -17.01 -18.74
CA GLU A 345 -16.84 -17.70 -19.11
C GLU A 345 -16.92 -17.97 -20.62
N ILE A 346 -16.26 -17.14 -21.45
CA ILE A 346 -16.11 -17.34 -22.90
C ILE A 346 -14.97 -18.30 -23.25
N GLY A 347 -14.09 -18.62 -22.29
CA GLY A 347 -12.88 -19.41 -22.50
C GLY A 347 -11.65 -18.57 -22.90
N ALA A 348 -11.71 -17.25 -22.74
CA ALA A 348 -10.60 -16.38 -23.10
C ALA A 348 -9.42 -16.51 -22.11
N LYS A 349 -8.20 -16.42 -22.64
CA LYS A 349 -6.97 -16.33 -21.83
C LYS A 349 -6.83 -14.91 -21.30
N VAL A 350 -6.57 -14.79 -19.99
CA VAL A 350 -6.49 -13.48 -19.34
C VAL A 350 -5.19 -13.33 -18.56
N ALA A 351 -4.62 -12.12 -18.56
CA ALA A 351 -3.49 -11.74 -17.73
C ALA A 351 -3.78 -10.42 -17.01
N LYS A 352 -3.16 -10.25 -15.84
CA LYS A 352 -3.27 -9.01 -15.07
C LYS A 352 -2.46 -7.89 -15.72
N SER A 353 -3.04 -6.69 -15.77
CA SER A 353 -2.40 -5.47 -16.28
C SER A 353 -1.02 -5.21 -15.67
N GLY A 354 -0.88 -5.41 -14.35
CA GLY A 354 0.41 -5.21 -13.68
C GLY A 354 1.47 -6.26 -14.04
N LYS A 355 1.06 -7.49 -14.40
CA LYS A 355 1.97 -8.54 -14.88
C LYS A 355 2.38 -8.28 -16.33
N TRP A 356 1.44 -7.87 -17.17
CA TRP A 356 1.74 -7.44 -18.53
C TRP A 356 2.69 -6.24 -18.55
N MET A 357 2.46 -5.20 -17.74
CA MET A 357 3.34 -4.03 -17.68
C MET A 357 4.77 -4.38 -17.26
N LYS A 358 4.92 -5.32 -16.32
CA LYS A 358 6.24 -5.85 -15.93
C LYS A 358 6.93 -6.63 -17.05
N CYS A 359 6.16 -7.40 -17.83
CA CYS A 359 6.67 -8.08 -19.02
C CYS A 359 7.16 -7.06 -20.05
N CYS A 360 6.39 -6.00 -20.33
CA CYS A 360 6.82 -4.90 -21.20
C CYS A 360 8.10 -4.25 -20.68
N TYR A 361 8.16 -3.94 -19.39
CA TYR A 361 9.34 -3.36 -18.76
C TYR A 361 10.59 -4.25 -18.92
N ALA A 362 10.46 -5.56 -18.68
CA ALA A 362 11.59 -6.49 -18.77
C ALA A 362 12.13 -6.64 -20.21
N HIS A 363 11.28 -6.49 -21.23
CA HIS A 363 11.66 -6.67 -22.64
C HIS A 363 12.00 -5.36 -23.36
N LEU A 364 11.44 -4.23 -22.93
CA LEU A 364 11.63 -2.92 -23.59
C LEU A 364 12.63 -2.01 -22.88
N CYS A 365 12.88 -2.23 -21.58
CA CYS A 365 13.89 -1.47 -20.86
C CYS A 365 15.25 -2.13 -21.05
N SER A 366 16.18 -1.45 -21.72
CA SER A 366 17.53 -1.95 -21.97
C SER A 366 18.36 -2.14 -20.70
N ASP A 367 18.03 -1.41 -19.62
CA ASP A 367 18.73 -1.49 -18.35
C ASP A 367 17.76 -1.52 -17.16
N THR A 368 17.23 -2.71 -16.89
CA THR A 368 16.34 -2.92 -15.74
C THR A 368 17.06 -2.83 -14.38
N THR A 369 18.39 -2.71 -14.35
CA THR A 369 19.19 -2.64 -13.12
C THR A 369 19.38 -1.20 -12.64
N GLN A 370 19.41 -0.25 -13.58
CA GLN A 370 19.58 1.18 -13.28
C GLN A 370 18.25 1.90 -13.09
N PHE A 371 17.25 1.58 -13.92
CA PHE A 371 15.96 2.26 -13.87
C PHE A 371 14.98 1.47 -13.02
N SER A 372 14.07 2.17 -12.34
CA SER A 372 12.83 1.53 -11.90
C SER A 372 11.81 1.61 -13.04
N MET A 373 10.79 0.76 -13.00
CA MET A 373 9.68 0.84 -13.97
C MET A 373 9.02 2.23 -14.00
N ASN A 374 8.95 2.94 -12.86
CA ASN A 374 8.40 4.30 -12.83
C ASN A 374 9.33 5.31 -13.51
N ASP A 375 10.65 5.17 -13.34
CA ASP A 375 11.64 6.06 -13.94
C ASP A 375 11.73 5.82 -15.44
N TRP A 376 11.73 4.56 -15.88
CA TRP A 376 11.64 4.19 -17.29
C TRP A 376 10.39 4.79 -17.96
N MET A 377 9.22 4.66 -17.34
CA MET A 377 8.00 5.28 -17.86
C MET A 377 8.08 6.81 -17.88
N ARG A 378 8.76 7.43 -16.90
CA ARG A 378 8.94 8.88 -16.88
C ARG A 378 9.83 9.33 -18.04
N HIS A 379 10.90 8.59 -18.34
CA HIS A 379 11.73 8.85 -19.52
C HIS A 379 10.92 8.79 -20.82
N ILE A 380 10.04 7.80 -21.00
CA ILE A 380 9.17 7.74 -22.20
C ILE A 380 8.31 9.00 -22.34
N VAL A 381 7.83 9.54 -21.22
CA VAL A 381 7.04 10.79 -21.21
C VAL A 381 7.90 12.01 -21.52
N GLU A 382 9.10 12.08 -20.93
CA GLU A 382 10.02 13.21 -21.05
C GLU A 382 10.71 13.28 -22.42
N ASP A 383 11.03 12.14 -23.02
CA ASP A 383 11.73 12.02 -24.31
C ASP A 383 10.91 12.58 -25.50
N GLY A 384 9.70 13.08 -25.26
CA GLY A 384 8.96 13.85 -26.26
C GLY A 384 8.56 13.03 -27.49
N SER A 385 8.72 11.71 -27.47
CA SER A 385 8.15 10.80 -28.50
C SER A 385 6.62 10.86 -28.57
N LEU A 386 5.99 11.60 -27.64
CA LEU A 386 4.56 11.90 -27.61
C LEU A 386 4.18 13.16 -28.41
N ASN A 387 5.17 13.92 -28.93
CA ASN A 387 4.97 15.04 -29.86
C ASN A 387 5.02 14.52 -31.31
N MET A 388 4.13 13.59 -31.66
CA MET A 388 3.72 13.45 -33.06
C MET A 388 2.58 14.44 -33.29
N ASP A 389 2.93 15.62 -33.81
CA ASP A 389 1.98 16.58 -34.39
C ASP A 389 1.52 16.13 -35.79
#